data_AF-A0A850AW88-F1
#
_entry.id   AF-A0A850AW88-F1
#
_cell.length_a   1.000
_cell.length_b   1.000
_cell.length_c   1.000
_cell.angle_alpha   90.00
_cell.angle_beta   90.00
_cell.angle_gamma   90.00
#
_symmetry.space_group_name_H-M   'P 1'
#
loop_
_entity.id
_entity.type
_entity.pdbx_description
1 polymer ?
#
loop_
_entity_poly.entity_id
_entity_poly.type
_entity_poly.pdbx_seq_one_letter_code
_entity_poly.pdbx_strand_id
1 'polypeptide(L)' 'IVLETDAPYLAPTPYRGKRNEPAYLTMIRDAIARVLSVDEAIVAQHTTLNAYRLFDRMVPVAA' A
#
# COMPACT_ATOMS: atom_id res chain seq x y z
N ILE A 1 3.05 10.17 -1.17
CA ILE A 1 2.08 9.24 -0.52
C ILE A 1 2.78 7.91 -0.30
N VAL A 2 2.58 7.30 0.86
CA VAL A 2 2.95 5.92 1.19
C VAL A 2 1.68 5.14 1.51
N LEU A 3 1.71 3.80 1.39
CA LEU A 3 0.58 2.95 1.73
C LEU A 3 0.89 2.17 3.00
N GLU A 4 -0.12 1.94 3.81
CA GLU A 4 -0.06 1.09 5.00
C GLU A 4 -1.39 0.36 5.20
N THR A 5 -1.38 -0.72 5.99
CA THR A 5 -2.60 -1.39 6.44
C THR A 5 -2.98 -1.03 7.88
N ASP A 6 -2.03 -0.60 8.71
CA ASP A 6 -2.15 -0.52 10.17
C ASP A 6 -2.52 -1.87 10.83
N ALA A 7 -2.07 -2.99 10.24
CA ALA A 7 -2.29 -4.32 10.82
C ALA A 7 -1.71 -4.41 12.25
N PRO A 8 -2.46 -4.95 13.23
CA PRO A 8 -3.64 -5.81 13.07
C PRO A 8 -5.01 -5.09 12.99
N TYR A 9 -5.04 -3.76 12.93
CA TYR A 9 -6.26 -2.93 12.95
C TYR A 9 -6.72 -2.52 11.55
N LEU A 10 -7.92 -1.95 11.45
CA LEU A 10 -8.44 -1.27 10.23
C LEU A 10 -8.49 -2.12 8.95
N ALA A 11 -8.91 -3.38 9.05
CA ALA A 11 -9.05 -4.25 7.88
C ALA A 11 -9.93 -3.61 6.77
N PRO A 12 -9.46 -3.56 5.52
CA PRO A 12 -10.21 -2.97 4.41
C PRO A 12 -11.43 -3.82 4.05
N THR A 13 -12.40 -3.24 3.32
CA THR A 13 -13.56 -3.98 2.80
C THR A 13 -13.11 -5.07 1.80
N PRO A 14 -13.63 -6.31 1.87
CA PRO A 14 -14.78 -6.78 2.65
C PRO A 14 -14.45 -7.36 4.04
N TYR A 15 -13.22 -7.19 4.53
CA TYR A 15 -12.75 -7.77 5.79
C TYR A 15 -12.94 -6.85 7.01
N ARG A 16 -13.66 -5.73 6.88
CA ARG A 16 -13.96 -4.81 8.00
C ARG A 16 -14.49 -5.58 9.22
N GLY A 17 -13.99 -5.23 10.40
CA GLY A 17 -14.33 -5.89 11.67
C GLY A 17 -13.56 -7.18 11.95
N LYS A 18 -12.74 -7.67 11.00
CA LYS A 18 -11.79 -8.77 11.21
C LYS A 18 -10.37 -8.23 11.48
N ARG A 19 -9.46 -9.11 11.90
CA ARG A 19 -8.03 -8.79 12.03
C ARG A 19 -7.46 -8.44 10.65
N ASN A 20 -6.71 -7.36 10.59
CA ASN A 20 -6.03 -6.93 9.37
C ASN A 20 -4.67 -7.63 9.22
N GLU A 21 -4.19 -7.68 7.99
CA GLU A 21 -2.92 -8.33 7.63
C GLU A 21 -2.15 -7.47 6.62
N PRO A 22 -0.80 -7.49 6.64
CA PRO A 22 0.01 -6.81 5.63
C PRO A 22 -0.33 -7.21 4.19
N ALA A 23 -0.80 -8.44 3.96
CA ALA A 23 -1.20 -8.93 2.65
C ALA A 23 -2.35 -8.12 2.02
N TYR A 24 -3.16 -7.42 2.82
CA TYR A 24 -4.27 -6.59 2.34
C TYR A 24 -3.82 -5.22 1.79
N LEU A 25 -2.52 -4.92 1.80
CA LEU A 25 -1.98 -3.67 1.24
C LEU A 25 -2.32 -3.51 -0.26
N THR A 26 -2.40 -4.61 -1.00
CA THR A 26 -2.81 -4.59 -2.42
C THR A 26 -4.23 -4.03 -2.61
N MET A 27 -5.16 -4.36 -1.71
CA MET A 27 -6.53 -3.82 -1.76
C MET A 27 -6.56 -2.30 -1.56
N ILE A 28 -5.63 -1.77 -0.76
CA ILE A 28 -5.47 -0.33 -0.52
C ILE A 28 -4.85 0.33 -1.75
N ARG A 29 -3.83 -0.28 -2.36
CA ARG A 29 -3.28 0.15 -3.67
C ARG A 29 -4.39 0.26 -4.72
N ASP A 30 -5.24 -0.75 -4.84
CA ASP A 30 -6.31 -0.79 -5.85
C ASP A 30 -7.36 0.29 -5.61
N ALA A 31 -7.67 0.55 -4.33
CA ALA A 31 -8.56 1.64 -3.95
C ALA A 31 -7.98 3.01 -4.33
N ILE A 32 -6.68 3.24 -4.09
CA ILE A 32 -6.00 4.48 -4.49
C ILE A 32 -5.93 4.62 -6.01
N ALA A 33 -5.59 3.55 -6.73
CA ALA A 33 -5.53 3.53 -8.20
C ALA A 33 -6.86 3.96 -8.80
N ARG A 34 -7.97 3.40 -8.29
CA ARG A 34 -9.33 3.79 -8.69
C ARG A 34 -9.66 5.25 -8.38
N VAL A 35 -9.35 5.73 -7.17
CA VAL A 35 -9.63 7.13 -6.77
C VAL A 35 -8.87 8.12 -7.65
N LEU A 36 -7.62 7.79 -8.01
CA LEU A 36 -6.76 8.65 -8.82
C LEU A 36 -6.92 8.43 -10.33
N SER A 37 -7.71 7.44 -10.76
CA SER A 37 -7.88 7.05 -12.17
C SER A 37 -6.54 6.75 -12.87
N VAL A 38 -5.68 5.99 -12.21
CA VAL A 38 -4.38 5.53 -12.73
C VAL A 38 -4.25 4.01 -12.59
N ASP A 39 -3.25 3.43 -13.26
CA ASP A 39 -2.93 2.01 -13.14
C ASP A 39 -2.37 1.66 -11.75
N GLU A 40 -2.67 0.46 -11.26
CA GLU A 40 -2.17 -0.06 -9.99
C GLU A 40 -0.63 -0.10 -9.91
N ALA A 41 0.04 -0.38 -11.04
CA ALA A 41 1.49 -0.39 -11.15
C ALA A 41 2.08 1.01 -10.95
N ILE A 42 1.40 2.07 -11.41
CA ILE A 42 1.81 3.46 -11.17
C ILE A 42 1.75 3.75 -9.67
N VAL A 43 0.65 3.38 -9.00
CA VAL A 43 0.52 3.56 -7.54
C VAL A 43 1.65 2.82 -6.83
N ALA A 44 1.82 1.53 -7.12
CA ALA A 44 2.86 0.71 -6.50
C ALA A 44 4.26 1.30 -6.68
N GLN A 45 4.63 1.66 -7.91
CA GLN A 45 5.94 2.26 -8.22
C GLN A 45 6.17 3.54 -7.42
N HIS A 46 5.23 4.48 -7.49
CA HIS A 46 5.39 5.79 -6.84
C HIS A 46 5.37 5.68 -5.31
N THR A 47 4.49 4.85 -4.73
CA THR A 47 4.41 4.70 -3.27
C THR A 47 5.62 3.97 -2.70
N THR A 48 6.15 2.98 -3.43
CA THR A 48 7.40 2.28 -3.05
C THR A 48 8.61 3.21 -3.13
N LEU A 49 8.74 3.98 -4.21
CA LEU A 49 9.83 4.96 -4.34
C LEU A 49 9.75 6.03 -3.24
N ASN A 50 8.54 6.48 -2.88
CA ASN A 50 8.35 7.41 -1.78
C ASN A 50 8.75 6.80 -0.43
N ALA A 51 8.45 5.52 -0.19
CA ALA A 51 8.87 4.82 1.03
C ALA A 51 10.41 4.74 1.12
N TYR A 52 11.09 4.38 0.02
CA TYR A 52 12.57 4.37 -0.01
C TYR A 52 13.19 5.74 0.25
N ARG A 53 12.55 6.82 -0.24
CA ARG A 53 13.01 8.19 0.01
C ARG A 53 12.74 8.65 1.45
N LEU A 54 11.70 8.14 2.08
CA LEU A 54 11.28 8.55 3.43
C LEU A 54 12.01 7.77 4.53
N PHE A 55 12.31 6.49 4.29
CA PHE A 55 12.91 5.60 5.28
C PHE A 55 14.34 5.24 4.90
N ASP A 56 15.31 5.95 5.48
CA ASP A 56 16.76 5.83 5.17
C ASP A 56 17.36 4.43 5.34
N ARG A 57 16.67 3.52 6.05
CA ARG A 57 17.12 2.13 6.26
C ARG A 57 16.53 1.15 5.26
N MET A 58 15.66 1.59 4.35
CA MET A 58 15.09 0.72 3.32
C MET A 58 16.01 0.71 2.09
N VAL A 59 16.38 -0.49 1.65
CA VAL A 59 17.19 -0.68 0.45
C VAL A 59 16.25 -1.05 -0.72
N PRO A 60 16.38 -0.41 -1.90
CA PRO A 60 15.68 -0.82 -3.10
C PRO A 60 15.90 -2.31 -3.38
N VAL A 61 14.82 -3.07 -3.43
CA VAL A 61 14.88 -4.46 -3.91
C VAL A 61 14.88 -4.39 -5.44
N ALA A 62 15.90 -4.97 -6.08
CA ALA A 62 15.94 -5.06 -7.53
C ALA A 62 14.72 -5.86 -8.04
N ALA A 63 14.12 -5.37 -9.12
CA ALA A 63 12.96 -5.98 -9.77
C ALA A 63 13.33 -7.27 -10.50
#